data_AF-A0A816CPS3-F1
#
_entry.id   AF-A0A816CPS3-F1
#
_cell.length_a   1.000
_cell.length_b   1.000
_cell.length_c   1.000
_cell.angle_alpha   90.00
_cell.angle_beta   90.00
_cell.angle_gamma   90.00
#
_symmetry.space_group_name_H-M   'P 1'
#
loop_
_entity.id
_entity.type
_entity.pdbx_description
1 polymer ?
#
loop_
_entity_poly.entity_id
_entity_poly.type
_entity_poly.pdbx_seq_one_letter_code
_entity_poly.pdbx_strand_id
1 'polypeptide(L)'
;MCQWDSNVFARQLKSIINNNNPQSEDKLNTEQLSGVVYDIKCNDCHGEYPGKTIRQMSRRTNEHEKDVDKAMIFLTRDLYQNKNKRNAKKQIIKPQSQVNLRRSDRVAKRNVSSVVSTQLPPVQEEFKPKSALGKHVIKAGHSIGFKNISIVERDNNRYRLLVKESLAIRSKGPIFN
;
A
#
# COMPACT_ATOMS: atom_id res chain seq x y z
N MET A 1 61.69 8.29 -29.91
CA MET A 1 60.81 7.25 -29.31
C MET A 1 60.79 7.49 -27.81
N CYS A 2 59.74 8.12 -27.29
CA CYS A 2 59.66 8.51 -25.89
C CYS A 2 59.13 7.33 -25.07
N GLN A 3 59.98 6.78 -24.19
CA GLN A 3 59.58 5.81 -23.18
C GLN A 3 58.70 6.51 -22.13
N TRP A 4 57.51 5.97 -21.90
CA TRP A 4 56.62 6.39 -20.82
C TRP A 4 56.88 5.49 -19.61
N ASP A 5 57.58 6.04 -18.60
CA ASP A 5 57.78 5.40 -17.31
C ASP A 5 56.45 5.30 -16.56
N SER A 6 55.98 4.07 -16.32
CA SER A 6 54.69 3.78 -15.70
C SER A 6 54.64 3.99 -14.17
N ASN A 7 55.64 4.66 -13.57
CA ASN A 7 55.88 4.58 -12.12
C ASN A 7 55.91 5.91 -11.35
N VAL A 8 55.47 7.03 -11.95
CA VAL A 8 55.46 8.35 -11.27
C VAL A 8 54.07 8.78 -10.80
N PHE A 9 52.99 8.21 -11.34
CA PHE A 9 51.62 8.62 -10.98
C PHE A 9 51.02 7.92 -9.74
N ALA A 10 51.71 6.93 -9.18
CA ALA A 10 51.18 6.06 -8.11
C ALA A 10 51.74 6.36 -6.70
N ARG A 11 52.09 7.63 -6.40
CA ARG A 11 52.64 8.00 -5.08
C ARG A 11 51.97 9.16 -4.34
N GLN A 12 50.88 9.72 -4.85
CA GLN A 12 50.03 10.62 -4.06
C GLN A 12 48.62 10.01 -3.97
N LEU A 13 48.02 10.03 -2.77
CA LEU A 13 46.71 9.45 -2.38
C LEU A 13 46.74 8.10 -1.61
N LYS A 14 47.74 7.90 -0.74
CA LYS A 14 47.63 6.95 0.40
C LYS A 14 47.42 7.68 1.75
N SER A 15 46.51 8.66 1.80
CA SER A 15 46.09 9.29 3.06
C SER A 15 44.58 9.63 3.15
N ILE A 16 43.73 9.13 2.24
CA ILE A 16 42.27 9.30 2.29
C ILE A 16 41.55 7.95 2.14
N ILE A 17 42.11 6.88 2.72
CA ILE A 17 41.37 5.64 2.90
C ILE A 17 41.14 5.51 4.39
N ASN A 18 39.88 5.77 4.74
CA ASN A 18 39.34 5.93 6.07
C ASN A 18 39.76 4.82 7.04
N ASN A 19 40.15 5.26 8.24
CA ASN A 19 39.94 4.54 9.47
C ASN A 19 38.48 4.05 9.54
N ASN A 20 38.23 2.79 9.23
CA ASN A 20 37.04 2.09 9.69
C ASN A 20 37.51 0.86 10.46
N ASN A 21 37.87 1.13 11.71
CA ASN A 21 37.94 0.17 12.79
C ASN A 21 36.62 -0.61 12.82
N PRO A 22 36.59 -1.95 12.68
CA PRO A 22 35.39 -2.73 12.94
C PRO A 22 35.20 -2.77 14.46
N GLN A 23 34.75 -1.66 15.03
CA GLN A 23 34.09 -1.71 16.32
C GLN A 23 32.90 -2.64 16.12
N SER A 24 32.75 -3.61 17.02
CA SER A 24 31.54 -4.40 17.14
C SER A 24 30.37 -3.44 17.28
N GLU A 25 29.73 -3.09 16.16
CA GLU A 25 28.52 -2.28 16.15
C GLU A 25 27.52 -3.05 17.02
N ASP A 26 27.07 -2.43 18.11
CA ASP A 26 25.85 -2.84 18.78
C ASP A 26 24.80 -2.97 17.67
N LYS A 27 24.45 -4.22 17.30
CA LYS A 27 23.54 -4.49 16.19
C LYS A 27 22.20 -3.87 16.57
N LEU A 28 21.97 -2.64 16.15
CA LEU A 28 20.67 -1.99 16.27
C LEU A 28 19.66 -2.95 15.66
N ASN A 29 18.59 -3.23 16.41
CA ASN A 29 17.53 -4.06 15.88
C ASN A 29 17.01 -3.40 14.58
N THR A 30 16.62 -4.21 13.60
CA THR A 30 16.20 -3.72 12.28
C THR A 30 15.10 -2.66 12.38
N GLU A 31 14.29 -2.73 13.43
CA GLU A 31 13.19 -1.82 13.77
C GLU A 31 13.63 -0.39 14.13
N GLN A 32 14.79 -0.21 14.77
CA GLN A 32 15.33 1.08 15.18
C GLN A 32 16.10 1.80 14.06
N LEU A 33 16.38 1.09 12.95
CA LEU A 33 17.13 1.66 11.83
C LEU A 33 16.35 2.80 11.15
N SER A 34 17.10 3.78 10.63
CA SER A 34 16.59 4.91 9.85
C SER A 34 17.55 5.23 8.71
N GLY A 35 17.10 5.97 7.70
CA GLY A 35 17.93 6.25 6.51
C GLY A 35 18.20 4.98 5.70
N VAL A 36 17.20 4.12 5.55
CA VAL A 36 17.35 2.80 4.93
C VAL A 36 16.42 2.63 3.73
N VAL A 37 16.90 1.91 2.74
CA VAL A 37 16.08 1.30 1.69
C VAL A 37 15.84 -0.14 2.09
N TYR A 38 14.58 -0.55 2.07
CA TYR A 38 14.13 -1.84 2.54
C TYR A 38 13.18 -2.47 1.53
N ASP A 39 12.99 -3.79 1.66
CA ASP A 39 12.01 -4.53 0.89
C ASP A 39 11.08 -5.35 1.77
N ILE A 40 9.80 -5.33 1.43
CA ILE A 40 8.78 -6.16 2.07
C ILE A 40 8.30 -7.20 1.07
N LYS A 41 8.35 -8.47 1.46
CA LYS A 41 7.90 -9.59 0.62
C LYS A 41 6.42 -9.87 0.83
N CYS A 42 5.73 -10.26 -0.24
CA CYS A 42 4.44 -10.93 -0.15
C CYS A 42 4.67 -12.41 0.20
N ASN A 43 3.76 -13.01 0.98
CA ASN A 43 3.87 -14.43 1.32
C ASN A 43 3.23 -15.32 0.23
N ASP A 44 2.24 -14.80 -0.50
CA ASP A 44 1.43 -15.56 -1.45
C ASP A 44 1.90 -15.38 -2.90
N CYS A 45 2.75 -14.39 -3.18
CA CYS A 45 3.37 -14.21 -4.49
C CYS A 45 4.82 -13.73 -4.39
N HIS A 46 5.54 -13.80 -5.51
CA HIS A 46 6.92 -13.32 -5.64
C HIS A 46 7.04 -11.79 -5.63
N GLY A 47 6.02 -11.07 -5.17
CA GLY A 47 6.03 -9.63 -5.06
C GLY A 47 6.98 -9.16 -3.98
N GLU A 48 7.88 -8.24 -4.36
CA GLU A 48 8.70 -7.48 -3.42
C GLU A 48 8.40 -5.98 -3.52
N TYR A 49 8.10 -5.35 -2.39
CA TYR A 49 7.79 -3.93 -2.28
C TYR A 49 9.04 -3.19 -1.79
N PRO A 50 9.79 -2.54 -2.70
CA PRO A 50 10.87 -1.65 -2.31
C PRO A 50 10.32 -0.35 -1.73
N GLY A 51 10.92 0.12 -0.65
CA GLY A 51 10.60 1.39 -0.04
C GLY A 51 11.79 2.00 0.67
N LYS A 52 11.74 3.31 0.91
CA LYS A 52 12.70 4.00 1.77
C LYS A 52 12.06 4.50 3.06
N THR A 53 12.88 4.68 4.08
CA THR A 53 12.50 5.44 5.27
C THR A 53 13.66 6.30 5.78
N ILE A 54 13.33 7.56 6.07
CA ILE A 54 14.21 8.48 6.83
C ILE A 54 13.88 8.40 8.33
N ARG A 55 12.65 8.00 8.66
CA ARG A 55 12.22 7.75 10.04
C ARG A 55 12.67 6.36 10.47
N GLN A 56 12.49 6.05 11.75
CA GLN A 56 12.65 4.69 12.27
C GLN A 56 11.76 3.71 11.49
N MET A 57 12.32 2.53 11.24
CA MET A 57 11.72 1.48 10.44
C MET A 57 10.40 0.98 11.04
N SER A 58 10.37 0.77 12.36
CA SER A 58 9.17 0.36 13.11
C SER A 58 7.96 1.26 12.84
N ARG A 59 8.18 2.58 12.78
CA ARG A 59 7.09 3.52 12.49
C ARG A 59 6.57 3.36 11.08
N ARG A 60 7.46 3.14 10.11
CA ARG A 60 7.11 2.97 8.71
C ARG A 60 6.37 1.66 8.47
N THR A 61 6.79 0.58 9.12
CA THR A 61 6.13 -0.73 9.03
C THR A 61 4.74 -0.69 9.64
N ASN A 62 4.58 -0.09 10.81
CA ASN A 62 3.28 0.06 11.48
C ASN A 62 2.29 0.91 10.65
N GLU A 63 2.78 1.94 9.94
CA GLU A 63 1.94 2.72 9.02
C GLU A 63 1.43 1.86 7.85
N HIS A 64 2.29 1.01 7.29
CA HIS A 64 1.91 0.09 6.22
C HIS A 64 0.97 -1.02 6.69
N GLU A 65 1.24 -1.62 7.85
CA GLU A 65 0.40 -2.65 8.47
C GLU A 65 -1.01 -2.12 8.71
N LYS A 66 -1.15 -0.93 9.31
CA LYS A 66 -2.47 -0.30 9.53
C LYS A 66 -3.24 -0.03 8.23
N ASP A 67 -2.55 0.29 7.14
CA ASP A 67 -3.20 0.51 5.84
C ASP A 67 -3.68 -0.82 5.24
N VAL A 68 -2.90 -1.89 5.40
CA VAL A 68 -3.26 -3.27 5.03
C VAL A 68 -4.41 -3.80 5.88
N ASP A 69 -4.39 -3.59 7.20
CA ASP A 69 -5.47 -4.04 8.09
C ASP A 69 -6.81 -3.38 7.73
N LYS A 70 -6.78 -2.07 7.44
CA LYS A 70 -7.97 -1.35 6.97
C LYS A 70 -8.47 -1.90 5.64
N ALA A 71 -7.57 -2.23 4.71
CA ALA A 71 -7.91 -2.89 3.47
C ALA A 71 -8.58 -4.26 3.70
N MET A 72 -8.04 -5.08 4.60
CA MET A 72 -8.62 -6.39 4.93
C MET A 72 -9.99 -6.27 5.61
N ILE A 73 -10.16 -5.32 6.53
CA ILE A 73 -11.46 -5.04 7.17
C ILE A 73 -12.49 -4.61 6.12
N PHE A 74 -12.10 -3.79 5.14
CA PHE A 74 -12.97 -3.38 4.05
C PHE A 74 -13.41 -4.58 3.19
N LEU A 75 -12.47 -5.43 2.75
CA LEU A 75 -12.77 -6.65 2.00
C LEU A 75 -13.72 -7.59 2.76
N THR A 76 -13.46 -7.83 4.05
CA THR A 76 -14.28 -8.73 4.88
C THR A 76 -15.70 -8.18 5.09
N ARG A 77 -15.84 -6.86 5.24
CA ARG A 77 -17.15 -6.19 5.32
C ARG A 77 -17.96 -6.36 4.03
N ASP A 78 -17.34 -6.21 2.87
CA ASP A 78 -18.00 -6.39 1.57
C ASP A 78 -18.47 -7.83 1.35
N LEU A 79 -17.66 -8.81 1.75
CA LEU A 79 -18.04 -10.23 1.71
C LEU A 79 -19.24 -10.53 2.61
N TYR A 80 -19.31 -9.93 3.80
CA TYR A 80 -20.43 -10.13 4.73
C TYR A 80 -21.73 -9.53 4.19
N GLN A 81 -21.71 -8.29 3.68
CA GLN A 81 -22.91 -7.66 3.13
C GLN A 81 -23.45 -8.39 1.90
N ASN A 82 -22.57 -8.97 1.06
CA ASN A 82 -22.98 -9.75 -0.10
C ASN A 82 -23.61 -11.11 0.24
N LYS A 83 -23.20 -11.78 1.33
CA LYS A 83 -23.87 -13.01 1.81
C LYS A 83 -25.32 -12.74 2.22
N ASN A 84 -25.58 -11.64 2.93
CA ASN A 84 -26.93 -11.27 3.37
C ASN A 84 -27.85 -10.88 2.21
N LYS A 85 -27.33 -10.21 1.16
CA LYS A 85 -28.10 -9.91 -0.07
C LYS A 85 -28.47 -11.17 -0.85
N ARG A 86 -27.56 -12.15 -0.94
CA ARG A 86 -27.85 -13.46 -1.58
C ARG A 86 -28.90 -14.26 -0.80
N ASN A 87 -28.86 -14.21 0.52
CA ASN A 87 -29.84 -14.86 1.39
C ASN A 87 -31.22 -14.16 1.32
N ALA A 88 -31.26 -12.83 1.22
CA ALA A 88 -32.50 -12.07 1.03
C ALA A 88 -33.13 -12.30 -0.35
N LYS A 89 -32.32 -12.45 -1.42
CA LYS A 89 -32.83 -12.73 -2.78
C LYS A 89 -33.44 -14.12 -2.95
N LYS A 90 -33.10 -15.10 -2.10
CA LYS A 90 -33.69 -16.44 -2.11
C LYS A 90 -35.14 -16.50 -1.56
N GLN A 91 -35.64 -15.44 -0.92
CA GLN A 91 -36.98 -15.42 -0.33
C GLN A 91 -38.04 -14.67 -1.18
N ILE A 92 -37.69 -14.19 -2.38
CA ILE A 92 -38.60 -13.42 -3.24
C ILE A 92 -38.84 -14.17 -4.56
N ILE A 93 -39.43 -15.36 -4.49
CA ILE A 93 -40.23 -15.92 -5.58
C ILE A 93 -41.45 -16.56 -4.91
N LYS A 94 -42.55 -15.83 -4.84
CA LYS A 94 -43.89 -16.40 -4.61
C LYS A 94 -44.72 -16.18 -5.87
N PRO A 95 -45.47 -17.20 -6.33
CA PRO A 95 -46.14 -17.20 -7.62
C PRO A 95 -47.29 -16.20 -7.65
N GLN A 96 -47.45 -15.50 -8.77
CA GLN A 96 -48.53 -14.55 -8.98
C GLN A 96 -49.87 -15.29 -9.12
N SER A 97 -50.80 -15.06 -8.19
CA SER A 97 -52.22 -15.38 -8.38
C SER A 97 -53.09 -14.17 -8.03
N GLN A 98 -53.50 -13.49 -9.11
CA GLN A 98 -54.82 -12.93 -9.42
C GLN A 98 -55.55 -11.92 -8.49
N VAL A 99 -55.78 -10.73 -9.07
CA VAL A 99 -57.04 -9.93 -9.18
C VAL A 99 -57.63 -9.33 -7.87
N ASN A 100 -57.83 -8.01 -7.75
CA ASN A 100 -59.09 -7.31 -8.11
C ASN A 100 -58.94 -5.78 -8.25
N LEU A 101 -59.74 -5.22 -9.18
CA LEU A 101 -59.93 -3.81 -9.54
C LEU A 101 -61.02 -3.11 -8.67
N ARG A 102 -61.05 -1.76 -8.76
CA ARG A 102 -62.09 -0.76 -8.37
C ARG A 102 -61.93 -0.24 -6.93
N ARG A 103 -61.85 1.08 -6.64
CA ARG A 103 -62.63 2.24 -7.13
C ARG A 103 -61.82 3.55 -7.13
N SER A 104 -62.22 4.45 -8.04
CA SER A 104 -61.89 5.87 -8.14
C SER A 104 -62.33 6.67 -6.91
N ASP A 105 -61.52 7.64 -6.48
CA ASP A 105 -62.00 8.99 -6.16
C ASP A 105 -60.87 10.03 -6.32
N ARG A 106 -61.23 11.13 -6.98
CA ARG A 106 -60.39 12.31 -7.24
C ARG A 106 -60.49 13.28 -6.06
N VAL A 107 -59.53 14.20 -6.05
CA VAL A 107 -59.55 15.56 -5.44
C VAL A 107 -58.69 15.72 -4.17
N ALA A 108 -57.48 16.25 -4.37
CA ALA A 108 -57.06 17.53 -3.77
C ALA A 108 -55.79 18.04 -4.48
N LYS A 109 -55.94 19.12 -5.26
CA LYS A 109 -54.83 19.96 -5.74
C LYS A 109 -54.60 21.09 -4.72
N ARG A 110 -53.33 21.33 -4.36
CA ARG A 110 -52.67 22.55 -3.81
C ARG A 110 -51.47 22.07 -2.98
N ASN A 111 -50.24 22.58 -3.03
CA ASN A 111 -49.66 23.77 -3.64
C ASN A 111 -48.24 23.43 -4.11
N VAL A 112 -47.81 24.04 -5.21
CA VAL A 112 -46.39 24.07 -5.62
C VAL A 112 -45.71 25.17 -4.82
N SER A 113 -44.83 24.78 -3.90
CA SER A 113 -43.73 25.62 -3.46
C SER A 113 -42.45 24.80 -3.64
N SER A 114 -41.59 25.36 -4.47
CA SER A 114 -40.17 25.04 -4.65
C SER A 114 -39.49 24.53 -3.37
N VAL A 115 -38.55 23.59 -3.54
CA VAL A 115 -37.19 23.58 -2.95
C VAL A 115 -36.72 22.11 -2.79
N VAL A 116 -35.74 21.79 -3.64
CA VAL A 116 -34.64 20.84 -3.42
C VAL A 116 -34.97 19.35 -3.61
N SER A 117 -34.43 18.83 -4.72
CA SER A 117 -33.97 17.45 -4.84
C SER A 117 -32.92 17.19 -3.75
N THR A 118 -33.35 16.72 -2.58
CA THR A 118 -32.40 16.36 -1.51
C THR A 118 -31.91 14.95 -1.76
N GLN A 119 -30.79 14.90 -2.48
CA GLN A 119 -29.67 13.97 -2.34
C GLN A 119 -29.97 12.47 -2.42
N LEU A 120 -29.41 11.86 -3.46
CA LEU A 120 -29.04 10.44 -3.45
C LEU A 120 -28.37 10.08 -2.09
N PRO A 121 -28.59 8.86 -1.57
CA PRO A 121 -27.89 8.39 -0.38
C PRO A 121 -26.38 8.64 -0.54
N PRO A 122 -25.65 8.98 0.54
CA PRO A 122 -24.23 9.31 0.45
C PRO A 122 -23.55 8.18 -0.32
N VAL A 123 -22.95 8.53 -1.46
CA VAL A 123 -22.07 7.64 -2.21
C VAL A 123 -21.13 7.06 -1.18
N GLN A 124 -21.24 5.76 -0.93
CA GLN A 124 -20.39 5.08 0.04
C GLN A 124 -18.96 5.29 -0.44
N GLU A 125 -18.19 6.15 0.24
CA GLU A 125 -16.83 6.46 -0.18
C GLU A 125 -16.03 5.16 -0.27
N GLU A 126 -15.63 4.77 -1.48
CA GLU A 126 -14.84 3.58 -1.72
C GLU A 126 -13.51 3.70 -0.96
N PHE A 127 -13.19 2.72 -0.12
CA PHE A 127 -11.95 2.75 0.64
C PHE A 127 -10.76 2.64 -0.30
N LYS A 128 -10.02 3.75 -0.46
CA LYS A 128 -8.81 3.82 -1.28
C LYS A 128 -7.56 3.71 -0.40
N PRO A 129 -6.85 2.56 -0.40
CA PRO A 129 -5.65 2.40 0.40
C PRO A 129 -4.55 3.35 -0.07
N LYS A 130 -3.77 3.86 0.88
CA LYS A 130 -2.73 4.87 0.60
C LYS A 130 -1.45 4.24 0.05
N SER A 131 -1.13 3.03 0.51
CA SER A 131 0.09 2.32 0.14
C SER A 131 -0.12 1.35 -1.01
N ALA A 132 0.95 1.06 -1.76
CA ALA A 132 0.94 0.04 -2.80
C ALA A 132 0.67 -1.37 -2.23
N LEU A 133 1.14 -1.64 -1.00
CA LEU A 133 0.83 -2.86 -0.25
C LEU A 133 -0.68 -3.01 -0.02
N GLY A 134 -1.34 -1.96 0.48
CA GLY A 134 -2.78 -1.97 0.68
C GLY A 134 -3.55 -2.19 -0.63
N LYS A 135 -3.13 -1.57 -1.74
CA LYS A 135 -3.72 -1.81 -3.07
C LYS A 135 -3.57 -3.26 -3.51
N HIS A 136 -2.38 -3.83 -3.35
CA HIS A 136 -2.10 -5.22 -3.69
C HIS A 136 -2.96 -6.18 -2.88
N VAL A 137 -3.12 -5.93 -1.58
CA VAL A 137 -3.99 -6.73 -0.71
C VAL A 137 -5.44 -6.67 -1.16
N ILE A 138 -5.98 -5.50 -1.51
CA ILE A 138 -7.35 -5.37 -2.02
C ILE A 138 -7.53 -6.12 -3.34
N LYS A 139 -6.55 -6.02 -4.23
CA LYS A 139 -6.62 -6.58 -5.58
C LYS A 139 -6.42 -8.09 -5.62
N ALA A 140 -5.46 -8.60 -4.87
CA ALA A 140 -5.05 -10.01 -4.91
C ALA A 140 -5.55 -10.83 -3.72
N GLY A 141 -5.93 -10.19 -2.61
CA GLY A 141 -6.32 -10.89 -1.38
C GLY A 141 -5.15 -11.54 -0.63
N HIS A 142 -3.91 -11.14 -0.94
CA HIS A 142 -2.70 -11.73 -0.36
C HIS A 142 -2.34 -11.16 1.01
N SER A 143 -1.52 -11.91 1.73
CA SER A 143 -0.88 -11.57 3.00
C SER A 143 0.54 -11.04 2.80
N ILE A 144 0.93 -10.09 3.64
CA ILE A 144 2.23 -9.39 3.57
C ILE A 144 3.11 -9.82 4.75
N GLY A 145 4.38 -10.11 4.49
CA GLY A 145 5.34 -10.56 5.50
C GLY A 145 6.05 -9.41 6.21
N PHE A 146 5.44 -8.79 7.21
CA PHE A 146 6.05 -7.67 7.97
C PHE A 146 7.15 -8.09 8.96
N LYS A 147 7.26 -9.37 9.31
CA LYS A 147 8.23 -9.86 10.31
C LYS A 147 9.67 -9.91 9.79
N ASN A 148 9.85 -10.19 8.50
CA ASN A 148 11.16 -10.44 7.89
C ASN A 148 11.44 -9.42 6.80
N ILE A 149 11.70 -8.18 7.21
CA ILE A 149 12.02 -7.11 6.28
C ILE A 149 13.51 -7.10 5.99
N SER A 150 13.86 -7.18 4.71
CA SER A 150 15.25 -7.11 4.28
C SER A 150 15.67 -5.67 4.08
N ILE A 151 16.78 -5.27 4.71
CA ILE A 151 17.43 -3.99 4.44
C ILE A 151 18.32 -4.18 3.22
N VAL A 152 18.08 -3.37 2.18
CA VAL A 152 18.83 -3.40 0.92
C VAL A 152 20.08 -2.55 1.06
N GLU A 153 19.88 -1.31 1.49
CA GLU A 153 20.93 -0.30 1.56
C GLU A 153 20.67 0.68 2.70
N ARG A 154 21.74 1.34 3.16
CA ARG A 154 21.69 2.43 4.13
C ARG A 154 22.33 3.68 3.54
N ASP A 155 21.76 4.85 3.84
CA ASP A 155 22.35 6.15 3.50
C ASP A 155 21.79 7.25 4.41
N ASN A 156 22.68 8.10 4.91
CA ASN A 156 22.28 9.24 5.74
C ASN A 156 21.86 10.44 4.88
N ASN A 157 22.25 10.46 3.60
CA ASN A 157 21.85 11.52 2.67
C ASN A 157 20.49 11.18 2.03
N ARG A 158 19.49 12.02 2.33
CA ARG A 158 18.12 11.89 1.82
C ARG A 158 18.04 11.80 0.29
N TYR A 159 18.85 12.57 -0.44
CA TYR A 159 18.83 12.57 -1.89
C TYR A 159 19.37 11.25 -2.45
N ARG A 160 20.48 10.75 -1.90
CA ARG A 160 21.04 9.46 -2.30
C ARG A 160 20.07 8.31 -2.01
N LEU A 161 19.33 8.39 -0.89
CA LEU A 161 18.30 7.40 -0.54
C LEU A 161 17.17 7.33 -1.58
N LEU A 162 16.75 8.47 -2.13
CA LEU A 162 15.76 8.53 -3.22
C LEU A 162 16.27 7.86 -4.50
N VAL A 163 17.53 8.13 -4.87
CA VAL A 163 18.17 7.52 -6.03
C VAL A 163 18.25 6.00 -5.85
N LYS A 164 18.69 5.54 -4.67
CA LYS A 164 18.80 4.12 -4.32
C LYS A 164 17.45 3.39 -4.37
N GLU A 165 16.41 3.97 -3.79
CA GLU A 165 15.04 3.43 -3.89
C GLU A 165 14.58 3.33 -5.35
N SER A 166 14.85 4.35 -6.17
CA SER A 166 14.48 4.35 -7.58
C SER A 166 15.21 3.25 -8.36
N LEU A 167 16.49 3.02 -8.05
CA LEU A 167 17.27 1.93 -8.62
C LEU A 167 16.73 0.56 -8.17
N ALA A 168 16.34 0.42 -6.91
CA ALA A 168 15.73 -0.81 -6.38
C ALA A 168 14.36 -1.11 -7.01
N ILE A 169 13.52 -0.10 -7.24
CA ILE A 169 12.26 -0.25 -7.98
C ILE A 169 12.55 -0.72 -9.41
N ARG A 170 13.50 -0.08 -10.08
CA ARG A 170 13.86 -0.39 -11.46
C ARG A 170 14.43 -1.81 -11.61
N SER A 171 15.25 -2.26 -10.66
CA SER A 171 15.87 -3.59 -10.72
C SER A 171 14.84 -4.72 -10.54
N LYS A 172 13.78 -4.49 -9.76
CA LYS A 172 12.75 -5.49 -9.44
C LYS A 172 11.55 -5.50 -10.38
N GLY A 173 11.27 -4.38 -11.03
CA GLY A 173 10.11 -4.22 -11.91
C GLY A 173 8.78 -3.98 -11.15
N PRO A 174 7.68 -3.72 -11.87
CA PRO A 174 6.42 -3.28 -11.29
C PRO A 174 5.56 -4.46 -10.79
N ILE A 175 5.91 -5.03 -9.63
CA ILE A 175 5.20 -6.23 -9.11
C ILE A 175 3.98 -5.86 -8.23
N PHE A 176 3.98 -4.66 -7.63
CA PHE A 176 2.93 -4.18 -6.70
C PHE A 176 1.98 -3.13 -7.33
N ASN A 177 1.38 -3.46 -8.48
CA ASN A 177 0.35 -2.64 -9.17
C ASN A 177 -1.01 -3.34 -9.25
#